data_AF-A0A6A3ME20-F1
#
_entry.id   AF-A0A6A3ME20-F1
#
_cell.length_a   1.000
_cell.length_b   1.000
_cell.length_c   1.000
_cell.angle_alpha   90.00
_cell.angle_beta   90.00
_cell.angle_gamma   90.00
#
_symmetry.space_group_name_H-M   'P 1'
#
loop_
_entity.id
_entity.type
_entity.pdbx_description
1 polymer ?
#
loop_
_entity_poly.entity_id
_entity_poly.type
_entity_poly.pdbx_seq_one_letter_code
_entity_poly.pdbx_strand_id
1 'polypeptide(L)'
;MRELGKDPLTWSFVKLFGLQVARDLREFEGLPASHAWRWKAAGLWRARLLTKAQCSGVVVSVVERADRVELLVDDGTALVKAVAWGEGVQAQAALGDLVHVEGKLNVDRNWDALEPSRELRVLRMSKTEDPNEELLHWTQVVELSQSYYSRGEAPVAEMTAGRKAQWEDLASEAFFSLTLSPSSTQQFLGRSDRHPHDDVLLGTLESLLVRQKASGAVEAVDVTFGDRIAAAERDAATKGQDGTPSTRNQRVRALQFAFRKLRRVGLLFLEDDEADRHILLSFEAVLMPALLQLLQGCSSGRSIAEIADAVLAQEKFKCISLQWIETGLEHLLASQLIVQREDSQLFFIK
;
A
#
# COMPACT_ATOMS: atom_id res chain seq x y z
N MET A 1 5.58 -12.74 0.26
CA MET A 1 6.94 -12.91 -0.33
C MET A 1 7.01 -12.74 -1.87
N ARG A 2 5.89 -12.84 -2.64
CA ARG A 2 5.87 -12.71 -4.13
C ARG A 2 6.05 -11.29 -4.69
N GLU A 3 6.28 -10.28 -3.85
CA GLU A 3 6.32 -8.86 -4.26
C GLU A 3 7.70 -8.20 -4.08
N LEU A 4 8.62 -8.88 -3.38
CA LEU A 4 10.00 -8.42 -3.19
C LEU A 4 10.70 -8.30 -4.56
N GLY A 5 11.11 -7.08 -4.91
CA GLY A 5 11.82 -6.80 -6.17
C GLY A 5 10.94 -6.34 -7.34
N LYS A 6 9.65 -6.09 -7.14
CA LYS A 6 8.83 -5.36 -8.13
C LYS A 6 9.08 -3.84 -8.08
N ASP A 7 9.45 -3.32 -6.92
CA ASP A 7 9.76 -1.90 -6.74
C ASP A 7 11.06 -1.54 -7.52
N PRO A 8 11.02 -0.59 -8.47
CA PRO A 8 12.21 -0.12 -9.17
C PRO A 8 13.32 0.40 -8.25
N LEU A 9 12.99 0.93 -7.07
CA LEU A 9 13.99 1.39 -6.09
C LEU A 9 14.84 0.25 -5.58
N THR A 10 14.30 -0.97 -5.50
CA THR A 10 15.04 -2.15 -5.00
C THR A 10 16.29 -2.42 -5.83
N TRP A 11 16.27 -2.12 -7.14
CA TRP A 11 17.38 -2.44 -8.06
C TRP A 11 18.25 -1.26 -8.44
N SER A 12 17.82 -0.05 -8.09
CA SER A 12 18.45 1.22 -8.44
C SER A 12 19.47 1.67 -7.39
N PHE A 13 20.46 2.46 -7.79
CA PHE A 13 21.31 3.18 -6.84
C PHE A 13 20.54 4.37 -6.29
N VAL A 14 19.93 4.23 -5.12
CA VAL A 14 19.21 5.35 -4.50
C VAL A 14 20.21 6.39 -3.97
N LYS A 15 19.96 7.66 -4.26
CA LYS A 15 20.79 8.75 -3.76
C LYS A 15 20.43 8.98 -2.30
N LEU A 16 21.42 8.86 -1.42
CA LEU A 16 21.24 9.05 0.01
C LEU A 16 22.29 9.99 0.57
N PHE A 17 21.93 10.64 1.67
CA PHE A 17 22.88 11.27 2.59
C PHE A 17 23.62 10.22 3.41
N GLY A 18 24.81 10.57 3.89
CA GLY A 18 25.59 9.73 4.78
C GLY A 18 24.85 9.40 6.06
N LEU A 19 24.12 10.36 6.64
CA LEU A 19 23.26 10.16 7.80
C LEU A 19 22.22 9.06 7.54
N GLN A 20 21.61 9.07 6.35
CA GLN A 20 20.58 8.11 6.00
C GLN A 20 21.18 6.70 5.91
N VAL A 21 22.31 6.56 5.21
CA VAL A 21 23.04 5.28 5.10
C VAL A 21 23.46 4.77 6.46
N ALA A 22 24.06 5.62 7.30
CA ALA A 22 24.65 5.22 8.56
C ALA A 22 23.60 4.92 9.64
N ARG A 23 22.50 5.69 9.72
CA ARG A 23 21.61 5.71 10.89
C ARG A 23 20.13 5.49 10.60
N ASP A 24 19.61 5.95 9.47
CA ASP A 24 18.15 6.00 9.27
C ASP A 24 17.57 4.73 8.63
N LEU A 25 18.36 4.04 7.80
CA LEU A 25 17.95 2.76 7.22
C LEU A 25 17.72 1.72 8.33
N ARG A 26 16.69 0.88 8.15
CA ARG A 26 16.35 -0.23 9.07
C ARG A 26 16.24 -1.56 8.34
N GLU A 27 16.06 -2.65 9.08
CA GLU A 27 15.75 -3.94 8.46
C GLU A 27 14.35 -3.89 7.84
N PHE A 28 14.21 -4.46 6.64
CA PHE A 28 12.97 -4.55 5.89
C PHE A 28 12.16 -5.75 6.37
N GLU A 29 11.01 -5.52 7.00
CA GLU A 29 10.04 -6.56 7.39
C GLU A 29 10.67 -7.75 8.16
N GLY A 30 11.67 -7.48 9.00
CA GLY A 30 12.38 -8.51 9.78
C GLY A 30 13.35 -9.37 8.98
N LEU A 31 13.65 -9.04 7.72
CA LEU A 31 14.70 -9.68 6.93
C LEU A 31 16.09 -9.26 7.46
N PRO A 32 16.90 -10.17 8.02
CA PRO A 32 18.16 -9.81 8.63
C PRO A 32 19.14 -9.19 7.64
N ALA A 33 19.85 -8.13 8.05
CA ALA A 33 20.82 -7.40 7.24
C ALA A 33 20.28 -6.77 5.93
N SER A 34 18.95 -6.65 5.82
CA SER A 34 18.31 -5.88 4.76
C SER A 34 18.24 -4.39 5.11
N HIS A 35 17.88 -3.57 4.11
CA HIS A 35 17.87 -2.12 4.23
C HIS A 35 16.54 -1.55 3.73
N ALA A 36 15.87 -0.77 4.56
CA ALA A 36 14.56 -0.21 4.28
C ALA A 36 14.59 1.32 4.37
N TRP A 37 14.13 1.98 3.31
CA TRP A 37 13.65 3.36 3.41
C TRP A 37 12.28 3.34 4.06
N ARG A 38 12.09 4.09 5.16
CA ARG A 38 10.82 4.14 5.88
C ARG A 38 10.22 5.53 5.81
N TRP A 39 8.91 5.59 5.65
CA TRP A 39 8.16 6.84 5.74
C TRP A 39 6.79 6.57 6.35
N LYS A 40 6.14 7.64 6.80
CA LYS A 40 4.78 7.58 7.32
C LYS A 40 3.82 8.20 6.33
N ALA A 41 2.79 7.47 5.93
CA ALA A 41 1.73 7.95 5.04
C ALA A 41 0.37 7.50 5.60
N ALA A 42 -0.58 8.43 5.70
CA ALA A 42 -1.93 8.18 6.25
C ALA A 42 -1.93 7.47 7.63
N GLY A 43 -0.93 7.74 8.47
CA GLY A 43 -0.81 7.12 9.79
C GLY A 43 -0.06 5.78 9.81
N LEU A 44 0.11 5.12 8.67
CA LEU A 44 0.88 3.87 8.52
C LEU A 44 2.36 4.15 8.29
N TRP A 45 3.22 3.39 8.97
CA TRP A 45 4.60 3.20 8.58
C TRP A 45 4.67 2.28 7.36
N ARG A 46 5.38 2.75 6.34
CA ARG A 46 5.65 2.02 5.10
C ARG A 46 7.16 1.86 4.94
N ALA A 47 7.59 0.77 4.30
CA ALA A 47 8.97 0.56 3.89
C ALA A 47 9.09 0.24 2.41
N ARG A 48 10.25 0.58 1.85
CA ARG A 48 10.73 0.07 0.56
C ARG A 48 12.09 -0.57 0.77
N LEU A 49 12.26 -1.76 0.21
CA LEU A 49 13.53 -2.47 0.24
C LEU A 49 14.54 -1.76 -0.67
N LEU A 50 15.70 -1.44 -0.12
CA LEU A 50 16.85 -0.87 -0.81
C LEU A 50 17.99 -1.89 -0.81
N THR A 51 18.67 -2.04 -1.95
CA THR A 51 19.84 -2.94 -2.05
C THR A 51 21.12 -2.21 -2.44
N LYS A 52 21.00 -1.04 -3.05
CA LYS A 52 22.12 -0.23 -3.54
C LYS A 52 21.88 1.22 -3.23
N ALA A 53 22.96 1.96 -3.01
CA ALA A 53 22.89 3.39 -2.81
C ALA A 53 24.05 4.11 -3.50
N GLN A 54 23.87 5.40 -3.71
CA GLN A 54 24.86 6.35 -4.16
C GLN A 54 25.02 7.44 -3.10
N CYS A 55 26.26 7.72 -2.70
CA CYS A 55 26.61 8.88 -1.90
C CYS A 55 27.65 9.75 -2.63
N SER A 56 27.72 11.01 -2.23
CA SER A 56 28.72 11.98 -2.69
C SER A 56 29.33 12.63 -1.46
N GLY A 57 30.65 12.75 -1.41
CA GLY A 57 31.32 13.39 -0.28
C GLY A 57 32.84 13.33 -0.38
N VAL A 58 33.51 13.93 0.59
CA VAL A 58 34.97 14.05 0.64
C VAL A 58 35.58 12.82 1.33
N VAL A 59 36.66 12.28 0.76
CA VAL A 59 37.41 11.19 1.38
C VAL A 59 38.20 11.71 2.58
N VAL A 60 37.87 11.24 3.78
CA VAL A 60 38.53 11.64 5.04
C VAL A 60 39.40 10.54 5.65
N SER A 61 39.36 9.32 5.11
CA SER A 61 40.26 8.23 5.48
C SER A 61 40.42 7.23 4.35
N VAL A 62 41.63 6.67 4.22
CA VAL A 62 41.97 5.60 3.29
C VAL A 62 42.78 4.55 4.05
N VAL A 63 42.31 3.32 4.07
CA VAL A 63 43.01 2.18 4.67
C VAL A 63 43.11 1.06 3.64
N GLU A 64 44.32 0.83 3.14
CA GLU A 64 44.60 -0.28 2.22
C GLU A 64 44.93 -1.55 3.00
N ARG A 65 44.33 -2.66 2.58
CA ARG A 65 44.58 -4.01 3.10
C ARG A 65 44.86 -4.95 1.93
N ALA A 66 45.31 -6.17 2.23
CA ALA A 66 45.68 -7.14 1.19
C ALA A 66 44.52 -7.50 0.24
N ASP A 67 43.28 -7.51 0.75
CA ASP A 67 42.08 -7.98 0.07
C ASP A 67 41.04 -6.89 -0.21
N ARG A 68 41.28 -5.66 0.27
CA ARG A 68 40.33 -4.54 0.16
C ARG A 68 40.95 -3.19 0.44
N VAL A 69 40.24 -2.15 0.03
CA VAL A 69 40.48 -0.76 0.44
C VAL A 69 39.23 -0.23 1.14
N GLU A 70 39.43 0.30 2.35
CA GLU A 70 38.39 0.92 3.17
C GLU A 70 38.54 2.44 3.09
N LEU A 71 37.47 3.12 2.70
CA LEU A 71 37.38 4.57 2.59
C LEU A 71 36.33 5.08 3.58
N LEU A 72 36.58 6.22 4.20
CA LEU A 72 35.54 6.99 4.90
C LEU A 72 35.20 8.22 4.07
N VAL A 73 33.93 8.34 3.70
CA VAL A 73 33.39 9.44 2.90
C VAL A 73 32.51 10.30 3.80
N ASP A 74 32.77 11.60 3.82
CA ASP A 74 32.03 12.59 4.60
C ASP A 74 31.28 13.55 3.67
N ASP A 75 29.96 13.58 3.79
CA ASP A 75 29.08 14.51 3.06
C ASP A 75 28.54 15.63 3.96
N GLY A 76 29.15 15.82 5.14
CA GLY A 76 28.72 16.77 6.16
C GLY A 76 27.52 16.31 6.99
N THR A 77 26.90 15.16 6.68
CA THR A 77 25.77 14.62 7.45
C THR A 77 26.16 13.44 8.32
N ALA A 78 27.00 12.52 7.83
CA ALA A 78 27.67 11.50 8.60
C ALA A 78 28.78 10.82 7.79
N LEU A 79 29.70 10.14 8.48
CA LEU A 79 30.72 9.30 7.84
C LEU A 79 30.11 8.00 7.30
N VAL A 80 30.36 7.71 6.03
CA VAL A 80 30.00 6.46 5.37
C VAL A 80 31.25 5.64 5.08
N LYS A 81 31.25 4.38 5.54
CA LYS A 81 32.28 3.41 5.19
C LYS A 81 32.02 2.87 3.78
N ALA A 82 32.96 3.05 2.87
CA ALA A 82 32.93 2.51 1.52
C ALA A 82 34.07 1.51 1.36
N VAL A 83 33.75 0.27 0.96
CA VAL A 83 34.72 -0.83 0.88
C VAL A 83 34.80 -1.37 -0.53
N ALA A 84 35.96 -1.21 -1.17
CA ALA A 84 36.29 -1.84 -2.44
C ALA A 84 37.01 -3.17 -2.16
N TRP A 85 36.45 -4.29 -2.64
CA TRP A 85 37.01 -5.63 -2.44
C TRP A 85 37.75 -6.11 -3.68
N GLY A 86 38.93 -6.71 -3.49
CA GLY A 86 39.73 -7.32 -4.55
C GLY A 86 41.18 -7.53 -4.12
N GLU A 87 41.79 -8.63 -4.56
CA GLU A 87 43.23 -8.85 -4.35
C GLU A 87 44.04 -7.77 -5.08
N GLY A 88 44.94 -7.11 -4.36
CA GLY A 88 45.78 -6.05 -4.93
C GLY A 88 44.99 -4.80 -5.36
N VAL A 89 43.76 -4.62 -4.88
CA VAL A 89 42.99 -3.41 -5.17
C VAL A 89 43.65 -2.22 -4.47
N GLN A 90 43.80 -1.12 -5.21
CA GLN A 90 44.40 0.12 -4.71
C GLN A 90 43.33 1.21 -4.56
N ALA A 91 43.60 2.20 -3.70
CA ALA A 91 42.71 3.33 -3.53
C ALA A 91 42.56 4.11 -4.85
N GLN A 92 41.31 4.25 -5.33
CA GLN A 92 41.01 5.01 -6.56
C GLN A 92 40.83 6.52 -6.29
N ALA A 93 40.94 6.95 -5.02
CA ALA A 93 40.82 8.33 -4.58
C ALA A 93 41.75 8.59 -3.39
N ALA A 94 42.24 9.82 -3.27
CA ALA A 94 43.11 10.25 -2.19
C ALA A 94 42.34 11.00 -1.08
N LEU A 95 42.97 11.20 0.06
CA LEU A 95 42.45 12.04 1.13
C LEU A 95 42.16 13.45 0.60
N GLY A 96 40.96 13.97 0.88
CA GLY A 96 40.49 15.29 0.44
C GLY A 96 39.82 15.31 -0.93
N ASP A 97 39.81 14.19 -1.66
CA ASP A 97 39.11 14.11 -2.94
C ASP A 97 37.59 14.06 -2.72
N LEU A 98 36.85 14.86 -3.48
CA LEU A 98 35.41 14.71 -3.64
C LEU A 98 35.13 13.51 -4.55
N VAL A 99 34.28 12.59 -4.10
CA VAL A 99 33.96 11.35 -4.82
C VAL A 99 32.47 11.08 -4.86
N HIS A 100 32.02 10.49 -5.97
CA HIS A 100 30.78 9.72 -6.00
C HIS A 100 31.07 8.25 -5.77
N VAL A 101 30.34 7.65 -4.85
CA VAL A 101 30.43 6.22 -4.55
C VAL A 101 29.08 5.59 -4.81
N GLU A 102 29.06 4.61 -5.70
CA GLU A 102 27.92 3.73 -5.92
C GLU A 102 28.25 2.33 -5.42
N GLY A 103 27.41 1.81 -4.54
CA GLY A 103 27.67 0.53 -3.90
C GLY A 103 26.43 -0.25 -3.54
N LYS A 104 26.64 -1.52 -3.18
CA LYS A 104 25.63 -2.33 -2.50
C LYS A 104 25.62 -1.97 -1.02
N LEU A 105 24.43 -1.78 -0.47
CA LEU A 105 24.26 -1.61 0.96
C LEU A 105 24.60 -2.94 1.65
N ASN A 106 25.45 -2.87 2.67
CA ASN A 106 25.83 -4.03 3.47
C ASN A 106 25.84 -3.65 4.95
N VAL A 107 25.63 -4.65 5.81
CA VAL A 107 25.81 -4.48 7.25
C VAL A 107 27.16 -5.08 7.60
N ASP A 108 28.08 -4.25 8.09
CA ASP A 108 29.34 -4.72 8.63
C ASP A 108 29.05 -5.46 9.95
N ARG A 109 29.12 -6.79 9.88
CA ARG A 109 28.96 -7.67 11.05
C ARG A 109 30.32 -7.81 11.73
N ASN A 110 30.85 -6.71 12.21
CA ASN A 110 31.95 -6.79 13.15
C ASN A 110 31.34 -7.27 14.49
N TRP A 111 31.61 -8.52 14.87
CA TRP A 111 30.98 -9.18 16.02
C TRP A 111 31.18 -8.45 17.36
N ASP A 112 32.18 -7.56 17.43
CA ASP A 112 32.54 -6.78 18.62
C ASP A 112 31.91 -5.37 18.67
N ALA A 113 31.22 -4.94 17.61
CA ALA A 113 30.57 -3.61 17.59
C ALA A 113 29.20 -3.67 18.28
N LEU A 114 28.95 -2.74 19.22
CA LEU A 114 27.69 -2.63 19.95
C LEU A 114 26.48 -2.35 19.03
N GLU A 115 26.71 -1.72 17.88
CA GLU A 115 25.68 -1.43 16.88
C GLU A 115 26.15 -1.87 15.49
N PRO A 116 25.27 -2.50 14.68
CA PRO A 116 25.60 -2.86 13.31
C PRO A 116 25.83 -1.57 12.49
N SER A 117 27.05 -1.38 12.00
CA SER A 117 27.37 -0.27 11.11
C SER A 117 27.09 -0.64 9.65
N ARG A 118 26.44 0.26 8.92
CA ARG A 118 26.19 0.07 7.49
C ARG A 118 27.37 0.58 6.67
N GLU A 119 27.68 -0.15 5.61
CA GLU A 119 28.74 0.18 4.66
C GLU A 119 28.23 0.09 3.21
N LEU A 120 28.93 0.77 2.31
CA LEU A 120 28.77 0.63 0.88
C LEU A 120 29.86 -0.28 0.34
N ARG A 121 29.48 -1.47 -0.12
CA ARG A 121 30.37 -2.29 -0.95
C ARG A 121 30.46 -1.66 -2.33
N VAL A 122 31.60 -1.02 -2.61
CA VAL A 122 31.83 -0.21 -3.81
C VAL A 122 31.69 -1.08 -5.06
N LEU A 123 30.85 -0.62 -5.99
CA LEU A 123 30.74 -1.15 -7.35
C LEU A 123 31.36 -0.18 -8.35
N ARG A 124 31.14 1.12 -8.16
CA ARG A 124 31.73 2.18 -8.96
C ARG A 124 32.10 3.35 -8.05
N MET A 125 33.27 3.94 -8.29
CA MET A 125 33.68 5.18 -7.65
C MET A 125 34.29 6.10 -8.71
N SER A 126 33.98 7.38 -8.64
CA SER A 126 34.55 8.39 -9.52
C SER A 126 34.91 9.63 -8.72
N LYS A 127 36.09 10.17 -8.99
CA LYS A 127 36.51 11.48 -8.50
C LYS A 127 35.73 12.57 -9.23
N THR A 128 35.32 13.59 -8.48
CA THR A 128 34.56 14.72 -8.98
C THR A 128 35.40 15.99 -8.88
N GLU A 129 35.51 16.73 -9.98
CA GLU A 129 36.29 17.97 -10.04
C GLU A 129 35.44 19.22 -9.81
N ASP A 130 34.13 19.15 -10.11
CA ASP A 130 33.21 20.28 -9.90
C ASP A 130 32.77 20.33 -8.42
N PRO A 131 33.11 21.42 -7.69
CA PRO A 131 32.70 21.57 -6.29
C PRO A 131 31.18 21.69 -6.10
N ASN A 132 30.41 22.00 -7.14
CA ASN A 132 28.95 22.12 -7.04
C ASN A 132 28.22 20.77 -7.09
N GLU A 133 28.91 19.69 -7.47
CA GLU A 133 28.30 18.36 -7.59
C GLU A 133 27.84 17.80 -6.25
N GLU A 134 28.50 18.16 -5.15
CA GLU A 134 28.05 17.80 -3.81
C GLU A 134 26.69 18.43 -3.49
N LEU A 135 26.52 19.73 -3.76
CA LEU A 135 25.27 20.44 -3.57
C LEU A 135 24.16 19.93 -4.52
N LEU A 136 24.51 19.59 -5.76
CA LEU A 136 23.59 18.98 -6.71
C LEU A 136 23.09 17.62 -6.20
N HIS A 137 23.99 16.78 -5.69
CA HIS A 137 23.64 15.49 -5.08
C HIS A 137 22.69 15.70 -3.91
N TRP A 138 22.99 16.62 -2.99
CA TRP A 138 22.12 16.92 -1.85
C TRP A 138 20.72 17.36 -2.28
N THR A 139 20.64 18.25 -3.26
CA THR A 139 19.36 18.72 -3.83
C THR A 139 18.54 17.55 -4.37
N GLN A 140 19.19 16.65 -5.11
CA GLN A 140 18.54 15.46 -5.66
C GLN A 140 18.10 14.47 -4.59
N VAL A 141 18.90 14.26 -3.52
CA VAL A 141 18.50 13.41 -2.39
C VAL A 141 17.20 13.92 -1.77
N VAL A 142 17.11 15.23 -1.50
CA VAL A 142 15.91 15.84 -0.93
C VAL A 142 14.73 15.68 -1.87
N GLU A 143 14.88 16.03 -3.15
CA GLU A 143 13.80 15.91 -4.14
C GLU A 143 13.31 14.46 -4.27
N LEU A 144 14.22 13.50 -4.46
CA LEU A 144 13.88 12.09 -4.63
C LEU A 144 13.22 11.50 -3.38
N SER A 145 13.69 11.90 -2.19
CA SER A 145 13.11 11.44 -0.92
C SER A 145 11.63 11.82 -0.79
N GLN A 146 11.27 13.02 -1.23
CA GLN A 146 9.90 13.56 -1.15
C GLN A 146 9.02 13.07 -2.30
N SER A 147 9.55 13.08 -3.53
CA SER A 147 8.75 12.84 -4.74
C SER A 147 8.61 11.37 -5.12
N TYR A 148 9.60 10.52 -4.78
CA TYR A 148 9.64 9.11 -5.18
C TYR A 148 9.71 8.16 -3.98
N TYR A 149 10.66 8.34 -3.06
CA TYR A 149 10.94 7.32 -2.04
C TYR A 149 9.81 7.22 -1.02
N SER A 150 9.22 8.37 -0.65
CA SER A 150 8.15 8.46 0.35
C SER A 150 6.74 8.53 -0.27
N ARG A 151 6.62 8.30 -1.59
CA ARG A 151 5.32 8.16 -2.25
C ARG A 151 4.88 6.71 -2.16
N GLY A 152 3.58 6.42 -2.03
CA GLY A 152 3.07 5.05 -2.19
C GLY A 152 3.47 4.48 -3.56
N GLU A 153 3.48 3.16 -3.73
CA GLU A 153 3.63 2.58 -5.08
C GLU A 153 2.56 3.24 -5.96
N ALA A 154 3.00 4.08 -6.90
CA ALA A 154 2.10 4.51 -7.95
C ALA A 154 1.73 3.21 -8.67
N PRO A 155 0.44 2.85 -8.75
CA PRO A 155 0.07 1.75 -9.61
C PRO A 155 0.67 2.07 -10.98
N VAL A 156 1.27 1.07 -11.63
CA VAL A 156 1.79 1.16 -13.01
C VAL A 156 0.68 1.58 -14.02
N ALA A 157 -0.54 1.85 -13.53
CA ALA A 157 -1.67 2.46 -14.21
C ALA A 157 -1.64 4.01 -14.32
N GLU A 158 -0.64 4.75 -13.83
CA GLU A 158 -0.56 6.22 -14.05
C GLU A 158 -0.05 6.63 -15.46
N MET A 159 -0.43 5.86 -16.49
CA MET A 159 -0.37 6.30 -17.90
C MET A 159 -1.75 6.43 -18.56
N THR A 160 -2.86 6.29 -17.81
CA THR A 160 -4.18 6.70 -18.30
C THR A 160 -4.65 7.96 -17.59
N ALA A 161 -4.32 9.11 -18.17
CA ALA A 161 -4.97 10.38 -17.90
C ALA A 161 -6.49 10.23 -18.03
N GLY A 162 -7.21 10.41 -16.92
CA GLY A 162 -8.68 10.43 -16.88
C GLY A 162 -9.30 9.75 -15.67
N ARG A 163 -8.95 10.13 -14.43
CA ARG A 163 -9.74 9.74 -13.24
C ARG A 163 -11.09 10.48 -13.25
N LYS A 164 -12.05 9.96 -14.01
CA LYS A 164 -13.49 10.15 -13.78
C LYS A 164 -13.83 9.38 -12.50
N ALA A 165 -14.69 9.88 -11.62
CA ALA A 165 -15.15 9.13 -10.44
C ALA A 165 -15.74 7.78 -10.91
N GLN A 166 -15.01 6.70 -10.70
CA GLN A 166 -15.38 5.38 -11.20
C GLN A 166 -16.27 4.69 -10.17
N TRP A 167 -16.97 3.64 -10.60
CA TRP A 167 -17.79 2.79 -9.71
C TRP A 167 -17.06 2.39 -8.42
N GLU A 168 -15.74 2.19 -8.52
CA GLU A 168 -14.86 1.82 -7.42
C GLU A 168 -14.79 2.87 -6.31
N ASP A 169 -14.81 4.15 -6.65
CA ASP A 169 -14.76 5.25 -5.67
C ASP A 169 -16.04 5.28 -4.83
N LEU A 170 -17.21 5.16 -5.48
CA LEU A 170 -18.50 5.04 -4.80
C LEU A 170 -18.59 3.76 -3.96
N ALA A 171 -18.05 2.66 -4.48
CA ALA A 171 -18.05 1.39 -3.76
C ALA A 171 -17.19 1.49 -2.49
N SER A 172 -16.03 2.15 -2.56
CA SER A 172 -15.16 2.41 -1.42
C SER A 172 -15.85 3.32 -0.40
N GLU A 173 -16.48 4.41 -0.86
CA GLU A 173 -17.25 5.30 0.01
C GLU A 173 -18.33 4.51 0.76
N ALA A 174 -19.14 3.73 0.04
CA ALA A 174 -20.18 2.88 0.62
C ALA A 174 -19.63 1.85 1.62
N PHE A 175 -18.49 1.23 1.32
CA PHE A 175 -17.87 0.21 2.16
C PHE A 175 -17.44 0.75 3.52
N PHE A 176 -16.79 1.92 3.56
CA PHE A 176 -16.24 2.51 4.78
C PHE A 176 -17.22 3.39 5.54
N SER A 177 -18.03 4.18 4.84
CA SER A 177 -18.88 5.22 5.47
C SER A 177 -20.34 4.82 5.62
N LEU A 178 -20.75 3.74 4.97
CA LEU A 178 -22.15 3.37 4.76
C LEU A 178 -23.00 4.52 4.16
N THR A 179 -22.38 5.54 3.58
CA THR A 179 -23.03 6.69 2.91
C THR A 179 -22.62 6.75 1.45
N LEU A 180 -23.45 7.43 0.65
CA LEU A 180 -23.08 7.90 -0.68
C LEU A 180 -23.32 9.40 -0.73
N SER A 181 -22.29 10.15 -1.12
CA SER A 181 -22.37 11.59 -1.29
C SER A 181 -23.21 11.95 -2.53
N PRO A 182 -24.16 12.90 -2.43
CA PRO A 182 -25.02 13.28 -3.56
C PRO A 182 -24.22 13.74 -4.78
N SER A 183 -23.09 14.42 -4.55
CA SER A 183 -22.18 14.89 -5.60
C SER A 183 -21.56 13.73 -6.39
N SER A 184 -21.08 12.70 -5.71
CA SER A 184 -20.43 11.55 -6.35
C SER A 184 -21.45 10.70 -7.10
N THR A 185 -22.65 10.52 -6.53
CA THR A 185 -23.77 9.86 -7.21
C THR A 185 -24.17 10.59 -8.50
N GLN A 186 -24.30 11.93 -8.46
CA GLN A 186 -24.61 12.72 -9.64
C GLN A 186 -23.51 12.65 -10.70
N GLN A 187 -22.24 12.72 -10.29
CA GLN A 187 -21.11 12.60 -11.20
C GLN A 187 -21.06 11.23 -11.88
N PHE A 188 -21.31 10.16 -11.13
CA PHE A 188 -21.37 8.80 -11.64
C PHE A 188 -22.50 8.63 -12.67
N LEU A 189 -23.69 9.15 -12.39
CA LEU A 189 -24.84 9.09 -13.30
C LEU A 189 -24.72 10.04 -14.51
N GLY A 190 -23.88 11.07 -14.41
CA GLY A 190 -23.59 12.02 -15.49
C GLY A 190 -22.50 11.57 -16.46
N ARG A 191 -21.91 10.38 -16.28
CA ARG A 191 -20.82 9.89 -17.13
C ARG A 191 -21.29 9.59 -18.55
N SER A 192 -20.37 9.81 -19.50
CA SER A 192 -20.58 9.56 -20.94
C SER A 192 -20.84 8.07 -21.27
N ASP A 193 -20.33 7.16 -20.45
CA ASP A 193 -20.34 5.70 -20.60
C ASP A 193 -21.35 5.03 -19.65
N ARG A 194 -22.46 5.69 -19.36
CA ARG A 194 -23.51 5.19 -18.47
C ARG A 194 -24.16 3.93 -19.02
N HIS A 195 -24.24 2.90 -18.19
CA HIS A 195 -25.00 1.69 -18.45
C HIS A 195 -26.50 1.92 -18.15
N PRO A 196 -27.43 1.33 -18.95
CA PRO A 196 -28.88 1.47 -18.73
C PRO A 196 -29.42 0.99 -17.37
N HIS A 197 -28.60 0.36 -16.54
CA HIS A 197 -28.98 -0.22 -15.25
C HIS A 197 -28.22 0.40 -14.07
N ASP A 198 -27.46 1.48 -14.29
CA ASP A 198 -26.70 2.16 -13.24
C ASP A 198 -27.59 2.80 -12.17
N ASP A 199 -28.79 3.28 -12.52
CA ASP A 199 -29.75 3.79 -11.53
C ASP A 199 -30.25 2.68 -10.61
N VAL A 200 -30.48 1.48 -11.17
CA VAL A 200 -30.92 0.32 -10.38
C VAL A 200 -29.79 -0.16 -9.47
N LEU A 201 -28.54 -0.11 -9.94
CA LEU A 201 -27.37 -0.41 -9.13
C LEU A 201 -27.26 0.53 -7.92
N LEU A 202 -27.34 1.85 -8.14
CA LEU A 202 -27.25 2.82 -7.06
C LEU A 202 -28.43 2.73 -6.10
N GLY A 203 -29.66 2.65 -6.61
CA GLY A 203 -30.85 2.51 -5.76
C GLY A 203 -30.82 1.21 -4.93
N THR A 204 -30.28 0.13 -5.49
CA THR A 204 -30.08 -1.12 -4.73
C THR A 204 -29.06 -0.93 -3.62
N LEU A 205 -27.91 -0.30 -3.92
CA LEU A 205 -26.87 -0.01 -2.94
C LEU A 205 -27.37 0.90 -1.82
N GLU A 206 -27.98 2.05 -2.15
CA GLU A 206 -28.55 3.00 -1.19
C GLU A 206 -29.55 2.31 -0.26
N SER A 207 -30.43 1.49 -0.81
CA SER A 207 -31.39 0.74 0.00
C SER A 207 -30.73 -0.27 0.95
N LEU A 208 -29.63 -0.92 0.54
CA LEU A 208 -28.86 -1.81 1.42
C LEU A 208 -28.13 -1.02 2.52
N LEU A 209 -27.53 0.12 2.18
CA LEU A 209 -26.84 0.99 3.13
C LEU A 209 -27.79 1.53 4.20
N VAL A 210 -29.01 1.92 3.83
CA VAL A 210 -30.05 2.36 4.78
C VAL A 210 -30.41 1.23 5.75
N ARG A 211 -30.59 0.00 5.24
CA ARG A 211 -30.84 -1.17 6.10
C ARG A 211 -29.67 -1.44 7.05
N GLN A 212 -28.43 -1.35 6.57
CA GLN A 212 -27.22 -1.60 7.37
C GLN A 212 -27.04 -0.59 8.51
N LYS A 213 -27.41 0.68 8.28
CA LYS A 213 -27.43 1.69 9.34
C LYS A 213 -28.53 1.44 10.36
N ALA A 214 -29.71 1.04 9.90
CA ALA A 214 -30.83 0.74 10.78
C ALA A 214 -30.54 -0.47 11.68
N SER A 215 -29.72 -1.43 11.25
CA SER A 215 -29.29 -2.58 12.06
C SER A 215 -28.12 -2.27 13.02
N GLY A 216 -27.64 -1.03 13.07
CA GLY A 216 -26.59 -0.61 14.01
C GLY A 216 -25.17 -1.05 13.64
N ALA A 217 -24.93 -1.44 12.39
CA ALA A 217 -23.61 -1.82 11.85
C ALA A 217 -22.87 -2.99 12.54
N VAL A 218 -23.49 -3.69 13.51
CA VAL A 218 -22.86 -4.80 14.23
C VAL A 218 -22.84 -6.10 13.41
N GLU A 219 -23.92 -6.37 12.69
CA GLU A 219 -24.05 -7.55 11.82
C GLU A 219 -24.32 -7.13 10.38
N ALA A 220 -23.80 -7.93 9.43
CA ALA A 220 -24.04 -7.70 8.01
C ALA A 220 -25.51 -7.93 7.68
N VAL A 221 -26.13 -6.97 6.99
CA VAL A 221 -27.50 -7.10 6.52
C VAL A 221 -27.59 -8.18 5.45
N ASP A 222 -28.58 -9.03 5.62
CA ASP A 222 -28.99 -10.06 4.68
C ASP A 222 -29.97 -9.53 3.62
N VAL A 223 -29.85 -10.05 2.41
CA VAL A 223 -30.74 -9.74 1.31
C VAL A 223 -30.89 -10.97 0.41
N THR A 224 -32.12 -11.29 0.06
CA THR A 224 -32.40 -12.25 -1.00
C THR A 224 -32.71 -11.53 -2.30
N PHE A 225 -32.39 -12.15 -3.43
CA PHE A 225 -32.73 -11.62 -4.74
C PHE A 225 -34.25 -11.59 -4.92
N GLY A 226 -34.95 -12.62 -4.41
CA GLY A 226 -36.41 -12.73 -4.41
C GLY A 226 -37.11 -11.56 -3.73
N ASP A 227 -36.67 -11.17 -2.54
CA ASP A 227 -37.26 -10.05 -1.79
C ASP A 227 -37.09 -8.72 -2.53
N ARG A 228 -35.96 -8.54 -3.21
CA ARG A 228 -35.69 -7.34 -4.01
C ARG A 228 -36.54 -7.26 -5.26
N ILE A 229 -36.80 -8.38 -5.92
CA ILE A 229 -37.77 -8.44 -7.02
C ILE A 229 -39.16 -8.09 -6.50
N ALA A 230 -39.61 -8.71 -5.41
CA ALA A 230 -40.93 -8.47 -4.86
C ALA A 230 -41.12 -7.01 -4.41
N ALA A 231 -40.08 -6.37 -3.87
CA ALA A 231 -40.09 -4.95 -3.55
C ALA A 231 -40.18 -4.07 -4.82
N ALA A 232 -39.38 -4.37 -5.84
CA ALA A 232 -39.41 -3.64 -7.11
C ALA A 232 -40.76 -3.79 -7.85
N GLU A 233 -41.41 -4.96 -7.74
CA GLU A 233 -42.75 -5.18 -8.27
C GLU A 233 -43.81 -4.37 -7.53
N ARG A 234 -43.73 -4.28 -6.20
CA ARG A 234 -44.61 -3.44 -5.38
C ARG A 234 -44.46 -1.95 -5.71
N ASP A 235 -43.23 -1.47 -5.82
CA ASP A 235 -42.94 -0.06 -6.15
C ASP A 235 -43.41 0.33 -7.57
N ALA A 236 -43.36 -0.62 -8.50
CA ALA A 236 -43.87 -0.41 -9.84
C ALA A 236 -45.40 -0.36 -9.89
N ALA A 237 -46.07 -1.21 -9.10
CA ALA A 237 -47.53 -1.21 -8.99
C ALA A 237 -48.05 0.11 -8.43
N THR A 238 -47.39 0.69 -7.43
CA THR A 238 -47.73 2.03 -6.89
C THR A 238 -47.45 3.16 -7.87
N LYS A 239 -46.49 3.01 -8.79
CA LYS A 239 -46.18 4.00 -9.84
C LYS A 239 -47.00 3.82 -11.13
N GLY A 240 -47.97 2.91 -11.15
CA GLY A 240 -48.83 2.66 -12.31
C GLY A 240 -48.08 2.07 -13.51
N GLN A 241 -46.94 1.40 -13.29
CA GLN A 241 -46.18 0.75 -14.36
C GLN A 241 -46.68 -0.68 -14.60
N ASP A 242 -47.05 -0.96 -15.85
CA ASP A 242 -47.64 -2.23 -16.28
C ASP A 242 -46.82 -3.47 -15.85
N GLY A 243 -47.50 -4.43 -15.22
CA GLY A 243 -46.95 -5.70 -14.71
C GLY A 243 -46.71 -6.77 -15.77
N THR A 244 -46.51 -6.39 -17.03
CA THR A 244 -46.35 -7.35 -18.13
C THR A 244 -45.14 -8.27 -17.93
N PRO A 245 -45.14 -9.49 -18.50
CA PRO A 245 -43.99 -10.40 -18.43
C PRO A 245 -42.68 -9.80 -18.97
N SER A 246 -42.78 -8.90 -19.96
CA SER A 246 -41.63 -8.20 -20.54
C SER A 246 -40.99 -7.23 -19.55
N THR A 247 -41.79 -6.41 -18.86
CA THR A 247 -41.30 -5.47 -17.84
C THR A 247 -40.74 -6.20 -16.62
N ARG A 248 -41.33 -7.34 -16.24
CA ARG A 248 -40.78 -8.22 -15.19
C ARG A 248 -39.39 -8.73 -15.55
N ASN A 249 -39.21 -9.30 -16.75
CA ASN A 249 -37.92 -9.81 -17.22
C ASN A 249 -36.84 -8.72 -17.29
N GLN A 250 -37.22 -7.50 -17.66
CA GLN A 250 -36.30 -6.35 -17.65
C GLN A 250 -35.83 -6.00 -16.24
N ARG A 251 -36.73 -5.99 -15.24
CA ARG A 251 -36.38 -5.75 -13.83
C ARG A 251 -35.44 -6.82 -13.28
N VAL A 252 -35.72 -8.09 -13.58
CA VAL A 252 -34.85 -9.21 -13.20
C VAL A 252 -33.44 -8.99 -13.75
N ARG A 253 -33.30 -8.65 -15.04
CA ARG A 253 -31.99 -8.39 -15.67
C ARG A 253 -31.27 -7.19 -15.04
N ALA A 254 -31.99 -6.11 -14.74
CA ALA A 254 -31.41 -4.93 -14.09
C ALA A 254 -30.91 -5.22 -12.67
N LEU A 255 -31.67 -5.99 -11.88
CA LEU A 255 -31.24 -6.43 -10.55
C LEU A 255 -30.07 -7.43 -10.63
N GLN A 256 -30.07 -8.36 -11.59
CA GLN A 256 -28.92 -9.25 -11.82
C GLN A 256 -27.65 -8.46 -12.15
N PHE A 257 -27.78 -7.41 -12.97
CA PHE A 257 -26.68 -6.50 -13.24
C PHE A 257 -26.17 -5.83 -11.96
N ALA A 258 -27.08 -5.30 -11.13
CA ALA A 258 -26.73 -4.66 -9.87
C ALA A 258 -25.98 -5.62 -8.92
N PHE A 259 -26.54 -6.80 -8.67
CA PHE A 259 -25.94 -7.81 -7.79
C PHE A 259 -24.57 -8.26 -8.31
N ARG A 260 -24.42 -8.50 -9.62
CA ARG A 260 -23.13 -8.88 -10.20
C ARG A 260 -22.08 -7.77 -10.04
N LYS A 261 -22.46 -6.51 -10.21
CA LYS A 261 -21.56 -5.36 -10.02
C LYS A 261 -21.13 -5.21 -8.56
N LEU A 262 -22.07 -5.36 -7.62
CA LEU A 262 -21.78 -5.32 -6.18
C LEU A 262 -20.88 -6.49 -5.74
N ARG A 263 -21.13 -7.72 -6.24
CA ARG A 263 -20.29 -8.89 -5.97
C ARG A 263 -18.88 -8.74 -6.54
N ARG A 264 -18.77 -8.23 -7.77
CA ARG A 264 -17.49 -8.05 -8.45
C ARG A 264 -16.58 -7.06 -7.73
N VAL A 265 -17.14 -6.02 -7.12
CA VAL A 265 -16.38 -5.02 -6.36
C VAL A 265 -16.18 -5.40 -4.88
N GLY A 266 -16.76 -6.52 -4.43
CA GLY A 266 -16.61 -6.99 -3.05
C GLY A 266 -17.53 -6.32 -2.03
N LEU A 267 -18.64 -5.71 -2.46
CA LEU A 267 -19.66 -5.17 -1.55
C LEU A 267 -20.75 -6.18 -1.19
N LEU A 268 -20.92 -7.24 -1.99
CA LEU A 268 -21.95 -8.25 -1.77
C LEU A 268 -21.31 -9.64 -1.84
N PHE A 269 -21.66 -10.51 -0.90
CA PHE A 269 -21.24 -11.90 -0.90
C PHE A 269 -22.46 -12.81 -0.86
N LEU A 270 -22.46 -13.87 -1.67
CA LEU A 270 -23.46 -14.92 -1.61
C LEU A 270 -23.02 -15.90 -0.52
N GLU A 271 -23.70 -15.87 0.61
CA GLU A 271 -23.38 -16.67 1.80
C GLU A 271 -23.97 -18.08 1.69
N ASP A 272 -25.19 -18.19 1.15
CA ASP A 272 -25.90 -19.46 0.98
C ASP A 272 -26.61 -19.47 -0.39
N ASP A 273 -26.20 -20.39 -1.27
CA ASP A 273 -26.77 -20.56 -2.61
C ASP A 273 -28.15 -21.23 -2.58
N GLU A 274 -28.41 -22.12 -1.60
CA GLU A 274 -29.70 -22.80 -1.48
C GLU A 274 -30.78 -21.83 -0.97
N ALA A 275 -30.42 -20.96 -0.02
CA ALA A 275 -31.31 -19.94 0.52
C ALA A 275 -31.31 -18.62 -0.27
N ASP A 276 -30.50 -18.49 -1.33
CA ASP A 276 -30.26 -17.23 -2.06
C ASP A 276 -29.94 -16.07 -1.10
N ARG A 277 -29.14 -16.34 -0.07
CA ARG A 277 -28.84 -15.37 0.97
C ARG A 277 -27.55 -14.65 0.63
N HIS A 278 -27.66 -13.34 0.39
CA HIS A 278 -26.52 -12.45 0.19
C HIS A 278 -26.34 -11.56 1.40
N ILE A 279 -25.10 -11.22 1.72
CA ILE A 279 -24.77 -10.27 2.80
C ILE A 279 -24.04 -9.06 2.23
N LEU A 280 -24.37 -7.88 2.75
CA LEU A 280 -23.63 -6.66 2.47
C LEU A 280 -22.30 -6.68 3.25
N LEU A 281 -21.20 -6.61 2.52
CA LEU A 281 -19.87 -6.47 3.11
C LEU A 281 -19.60 -4.98 3.36
N SER A 282 -19.39 -4.63 4.61
CA SER A 282 -18.95 -3.30 5.03
C SER A 282 -17.75 -3.38 5.95
N PHE A 283 -17.06 -2.26 6.12
CA PHE A 283 -15.90 -2.18 6.99
C PHE A 283 -16.26 -2.54 8.43
N GLU A 284 -17.21 -1.82 9.04
CA GLU A 284 -17.54 -2.00 10.47
C GLU A 284 -18.15 -3.37 10.78
N ALA A 285 -19.05 -3.87 9.93
CA ALA A 285 -19.78 -5.10 10.23
C ALA A 285 -19.00 -6.37 9.91
N VAL A 286 -18.05 -6.32 8.96
CA VAL A 286 -17.42 -7.55 8.43
C VAL A 286 -15.91 -7.50 8.43
N LEU A 287 -15.29 -6.48 7.82
CA LEU A 287 -13.83 -6.47 7.67
C LEU A 287 -13.11 -6.13 8.98
N MET A 288 -13.58 -5.14 9.74
CA MET A 288 -13.01 -4.76 11.03
C MET A 288 -12.96 -5.94 12.02
N PRO A 289 -14.06 -6.66 12.28
CA PRO A 289 -14.03 -7.84 13.15
C PRO A 289 -13.05 -8.91 12.66
N ALA A 290 -12.96 -9.14 11.35
CA ALA A 290 -12.03 -10.10 10.77
C ALA A 290 -10.57 -9.66 10.96
N LEU A 291 -10.25 -8.38 10.74
CA LEU A 291 -8.90 -7.83 10.96
C LEU A 291 -8.49 -7.93 12.43
N LEU A 292 -9.39 -7.58 13.34
CA LEU A 292 -9.13 -7.71 14.77
C LEU A 292 -8.94 -9.18 15.16
N GLN A 293 -9.81 -10.09 14.71
CA GLN A 293 -9.66 -11.52 14.98
C GLN A 293 -8.33 -12.09 14.46
N LEU A 294 -7.85 -11.64 13.30
CA LEU A 294 -6.56 -12.06 12.74
C LEU A 294 -5.37 -11.60 13.58
N LEU A 295 -5.47 -10.43 14.20
CA LEU A 295 -4.44 -9.87 15.06
C LEU A 295 -4.54 -10.38 16.51
N GLN A 296 -5.70 -10.91 16.93
CA GLN A 296 -5.87 -11.58 18.21
C GLN A 296 -4.98 -12.84 18.28
N GLY A 297 -4.21 -12.98 19.35
CA GLY A 297 -3.35 -14.14 19.59
C GLY A 297 -1.97 -14.11 18.93
N CYS A 298 -1.65 -13.08 18.13
CA CYS A 298 -0.32 -12.89 17.54
C CYS A 298 0.50 -11.85 18.31
N SER A 299 1.19 -12.27 19.38
CA SER A 299 2.03 -11.39 20.20
C SER A 299 3.23 -10.81 19.45
N SER A 300 3.65 -11.42 18.35
CA SER A 300 4.72 -10.94 17.46
C SER A 300 4.27 -9.89 16.46
N GLY A 301 2.95 -9.69 16.30
CA GLY A 301 2.37 -8.88 15.23
C GLY A 301 2.37 -9.57 13.86
N ARG A 302 1.76 -8.92 12.86
CA ARG A 302 1.66 -9.40 11.46
C ARG A 302 1.98 -8.30 10.46
N SER A 303 2.58 -8.65 9.32
CA SER A 303 2.81 -7.72 8.20
C SER A 303 1.54 -7.49 7.36
N ILE A 304 1.52 -6.45 6.52
CA ILE A 304 0.40 -6.19 5.59
C ILE A 304 0.19 -7.40 4.66
N ALA A 305 1.27 -7.99 4.15
CA ALA A 305 1.19 -9.15 3.27
C ALA A 305 0.53 -10.36 3.96
N GLU A 306 0.91 -10.65 5.21
CA GLU A 306 0.31 -11.75 5.98
C GLU A 306 -1.17 -11.50 6.30
N ILE A 307 -1.53 -10.26 6.60
CA ILE A 307 -2.92 -9.86 6.84
C ILE A 307 -3.72 -10.01 5.54
N ALA A 308 -3.21 -9.48 4.43
CA ALA A 308 -3.87 -9.57 3.13
C ALA A 308 -4.07 -11.03 2.69
N ASP A 309 -3.03 -11.86 2.80
CA ASP A 309 -3.11 -13.28 2.48
C ASP A 309 -4.18 -13.99 3.34
N ALA A 310 -4.24 -13.70 4.65
CA ALA A 310 -5.21 -14.31 5.55
C ALA A 310 -6.65 -13.80 5.35
N VAL A 311 -6.83 -12.53 4.99
CA VAL A 311 -8.14 -11.96 4.64
C VAL A 311 -8.62 -12.57 3.32
N LEU A 312 -7.80 -12.55 2.28
CA LEU A 312 -8.15 -13.04 0.93
C LEU A 312 -8.33 -14.56 0.86
N ALA A 313 -7.79 -15.31 1.83
CA ALA A 313 -8.07 -16.73 1.99
C ALA A 313 -9.54 -17.02 2.36
N GLN A 314 -10.28 -16.06 2.90
CA GLN A 314 -11.70 -16.22 3.21
C GLN A 314 -12.55 -15.95 1.95
N GLU A 315 -13.45 -16.86 1.61
CA GLU A 315 -14.32 -16.77 0.42
C GLU A 315 -15.04 -15.43 0.29
N LYS A 316 -15.54 -14.88 1.42
CA LYS A 316 -16.25 -13.60 1.45
C LYS A 316 -15.41 -12.39 1.05
N PHE A 317 -14.08 -12.44 1.17
CA PHE A 317 -13.21 -11.30 0.92
C PHE A 317 -12.42 -11.40 -0.38
N LYS A 318 -12.63 -12.44 -1.19
CA LYS A 318 -11.88 -12.66 -2.45
C LYS A 318 -11.89 -11.47 -3.43
N CYS A 319 -12.94 -10.66 -3.39
CA CYS A 319 -13.08 -9.48 -4.26
C CYS A 319 -12.65 -8.17 -3.61
N ILE A 320 -12.28 -8.16 -2.32
CA ILE A 320 -11.81 -6.95 -1.64
C ILE A 320 -10.40 -6.61 -2.14
N SER A 321 -10.17 -5.34 -2.45
CA SER A 321 -8.87 -4.86 -2.91
C SER A 321 -7.86 -4.76 -1.74
N LEU A 322 -6.58 -4.89 -2.04
CA LEU A 322 -5.52 -4.62 -1.05
C LEU A 322 -5.63 -3.20 -0.47
N GLN A 323 -6.00 -2.23 -1.31
CA GLN A 323 -6.19 -0.85 -0.89
C GLN A 323 -7.26 -0.73 0.20
N TRP A 324 -8.37 -1.48 0.11
CA TRP A 324 -9.40 -1.48 1.15
C TRP A 324 -8.92 -2.12 2.45
N ILE A 325 -8.05 -3.12 2.37
CA ILE A 325 -7.43 -3.72 3.56
C ILE A 325 -6.50 -2.69 4.23
N GLU A 326 -5.65 -2.01 3.45
CA GLU A 326 -4.75 -0.97 3.96
C GLU A 326 -5.53 0.20 4.58
N THR A 327 -6.51 0.75 3.88
CA THR A 327 -7.38 1.81 4.41
C THR A 327 -8.13 1.34 5.67
N GLY A 328 -8.55 0.07 5.72
CA GLY A 328 -9.09 -0.52 6.94
C GLY A 328 -8.11 -0.49 8.11
N LEU A 329 -6.84 -0.84 7.89
CA LEU A 329 -5.79 -0.75 8.92
C LEU A 329 -5.53 0.71 9.33
N GLU A 330 -5.58 1.68 8.41
CA GLU A 330 -5.51 3.11 8.71
C GLU A 330 -6.63 3.54 9.68
N HIS A 331 -7.86 3.13 9.41
CA HIS A 331 -9.02 3.39 10.29
C HIS A 331 -8.85 2.77 11.68
N LEU A 332 -8.32 1.56 11.77
CA LEU A 332 -8.07 0.88 13.06
C LEU A 332 -6.95 1.55 13.85
N LEU A 333 -5.88 2.01 13.19
CA LEU A 333 -4.81 2.79 13.82
C LEU A 333 -5.32 4.14 14.33
N ALA A 334 -6.10 4.86 13.51
CA ALA A 334 -6.69 6.15 13.88
C ALA A 334 -7.63 6.01 15.09
N SER A 335 -8.38 4.90 15.15
CA SER A 335 -9.26 4.55 16.27
C SER A 335 -8.51 3.93 17.47
N GLN A 336 -7.19 3.79 17.41
CA GLN A 336 -6.33 3.20 18.45
C GLN A 336 -6.71 1.75 18.84
N LEU A 337 -7.34 1.01 17.95
CA LEU A 337 -7.70 -0.40 18.17
C LEU A 337 -6.51 -1.34 17.93
N ILE A 338 -5.59 -0.91 17.08
CA ILE A 338 -4.34 -1.60 16.79
C ILE A 338 -3.18 -0.63 16.91
N VAL A 339 -1.97 -1.18 17.01
CA VAL A 339 -0.72 -0.44 17.00
C VAL A 339 0.18 -1.04 15.93
N GLN A 340 0.94 -0.18 15.27
CA GLN A 340 1.99 -0.60 14.35
C GLN A 340 3.35 -0.29 14.96
N ARG A 341 4.23 -1.28 14.98
CA ARG A 341 5.61 -1.13 15.44
C ARG A 341 6.43 -0.39 14.37
N GLU A 342 7.16 0.64 14.79
CA GLU A 342 7.93 1.47 13.86
C GLU A 342 9.05 0.68 13.16
N ASP A 343 9.73 -0.17 13.92
CA ASP A 343 10.92 -0.93 13.52
C ASP A 343 10.59 -2.03 12.51
N SER A 344 9.54 -2.80 12.80
CA SER A 344 9.18 -4.03 12.09
C SER A 344 7.98 -3.85 11.16
N GLN A 345 7.24 -2.74 11.30
CA GLN A 345 6.01 -2.44 10.55
C GLN A 345 4.87 -3.42 10.78
N LEU A 346 5.02 -4.28 11.79
CA LEU A 346 4.04 -5.28 12.17
C LEU A 346 2.90 -4.65 12.96
N PHE A 347 1.68 -5.11 12.69
CA PHE A 347 0.45 -4.72 13.37
C PHE A 347 0.13 -5.69 14.50
N PHE A 348 -0.35 -5.17 15.62
CA PHE A 348 -0.82 -5.95 16.77
C PHE A 348 -1.95 -5.22 17.48
N ILE A 349 -2.77 -5.97 18.21
CA ILE A 349 -3.78 -5.40 19.10
C ILE A 349 -3.08 -4.83 20.34
N LYS A 350 -3.61 -3.69 20.81
CA LYS A 350 -3.14 -3.04 22.02
C LYS A 350 -3.34 -3.89 23.27
#